data_AF-T1BKT1-F1
#
_entry.id   AF-T1BKT1-F1
#
_cell.length_a   1.000
_cell.length_b   1.000
_cell.length_c   1.000
_cell.angle_alpha   90.00
_cell.angle_beta   90.00
_cell.angle_gamma   90.00
#
_symmetry.space_group_name_H-M   'P 1'
#
loop_
_entity.id
_entity.type
_entity.pdbx_description
1 polymer ?
#
loop_
_entity_poly.entity_id
_entity_poly.type
_entity_poly.pdbx_seq_one_letter_code
_entity_poly.pdbx_strand_id
1 'polypeptide(L)'
;NGGWAVALTTLMNERAAIGGGGTGGGSSGGADLSRLVALAQHLGVAGDPLIRQEIADTWINLRVARYNNERALAKIRSGQPPGPELSIAKLTLTENLRRTAELAAHILGPRITADSGEWGTFAWSKFLLGAPGMRVAGGTDEVMRNILGERVLGLPKEPPEPQ
;
A
#
# COMPACT_ATOMS: atom_id res chain seq x y z
N ASN A 1 10.74 4.17 -32.64
CA ASN A 1 9.88 5.32 -32.31
C ASN A 1 9.67 5.37 -30.80
N GLY A 2 10.18 6.42 -30.11
CA GLY A 2 10.43 6.44 -28.65
C GLY A 2 9.22 6.42 -27.70
N GLY A 3 8.03 6.02 -28.16
CA GLY A 3 6.80 6.00 -27.34
C GLY A 3 6.91 5.12 -26.09
N TRP A 4 7.73 4.06 -26.10
CA TRP A 4 7.98 3.24 -24.91
C TRP A 4 8.66 4.03 -23.79
N ALA A 5 9.62 4.91 -24.09
CA ALA A 5 10.27 5.73 -23.08
C ALA A 5 9.31 6.77 -22.49
N VAL A 6 8.43 7.35 -23.32
CA VAL A 6 7.36 8.25 -22.89
C VAL A 6 6.37 7.51 -21.98
N ALA A 7 5.89 6.33 -22.40
CA ALA A 7 4.99 5.50 -21.59
C ALA A 7 5.62 5.08 -20.25
N LEU A 8 6.92 4.73 -20.25
CA LEU A 8 7.66 4.43 -19.02
C LEU A 8 7.75 5.65 -18.08
N THR A 9 7.90 6.85 -18.64
CA THR A 9 7.97 8.12 -17.89
C THR A 9 6.60 8.47 -17.30
N THR A 10 5.51 8.30 -18.06
CA THR A 10 4.14 8.43 -17.55
C THR A 10 3.85 7.42 -16.43
N LEU A 11 4.20 6.15 -16.61
CA LEU A 11 4.09 5.12 -15.57
C LEU A 11 4.95 5.42 -14.33
N MET A 12 6.12 6.04 -14.50
CA MET A 12 6.93 6.49 -13.36
C MET A 12 6.26 7.64 -12.61
N ASN A 13 5.62 8.58 -13.30
CA ASN A 13 4.82 9.64 -12.68
C ASN A 13 3.56 9.09 -12.00
N GLU A 14 2.86 8.12 -12.59
CA GLU A 14 1.73 7.43 -11.96
C GLU A 14 2.17 6.64 -10.72
N ARG A 15 3.32 5.95 -10.75
CA ARG A 15 3.89 5.29 -9.57
C ARG A 15 4.32 6.29 -8.49
N ALA A 16 4.81 7.47 -8.87
CA ALA A 16 5.10 8.55 -7.93
C ALA A 16 3.82 9.15 -7.33
N ALA A 17 2.74 9.26 -8.10
CA ALA A 17 1.42 9.64 -7.59
C ALA A 17 0.88 8.57 -6.63
N ILE A 18 0.80 7.31 -7.06
CA ILE A 18 0.25 6.19 -6.28
C ILE A 18 1.09 5.96 -5.00
N GLY A 19 2.41 5.75 -5.14
CA GLY A 19 3.31 5.47 -4.01
C GLY A 19 3.66 6.68 -3.15
N GLY A 20 3.58 7.91 -3.69
CA GLY A 20 3.93 9.15 -3.02
C GLY A 20 2.80 9.84 -2.24
N GLY A 21 1.59 9.29 -2.23
CA GLY A 21 0.45 9.85 -1.47
C GLY A 21 -0.56 10.64 -2.30
N GLY A 22 -0.67 10.36 -3.60
CA GLY A 22 -1.70 10.86 -4.54
C GLY A 22 -3.13 10.36 -4.26
N THR A 23 -3.46 10.12 -2.99
CA THR A 23 -4.83 10.04 -2.46
C THR A 23 -4.92 10.74 -1.09
N GLY A 24 -4.26 11.90 -0.98
CA GLY A 24 -4.30 12.77 0.19
C GLY A 24 -3.13 12.55 1.16
N GLY A 25 -2.54 13.66 1.63
CA GLY A 25 -1.48 13.62 2.63
C GLY A 25 -1.95 13.08 3.98
N GLY A 26 -1.06 12.41 4.71
CA GLY A 26 -1.29 11.96 6.09
C GLY A 26 -2.19 10.72 6.24
N SER A 27 -3.19 10.55 5.39
CA SER A 27 -4.12 9.43 5.41
C SER A 27 -4.57 9.07 3.99
N SER A 28 -4.03 7.98 3.43
CA SER A 28 -4.69 7.31 2.31
C SER A 28 -6.10 6.94 2.76
N GLY A 29 -7.14 7.43 2.07
CA GLY A 29 -8.50 7.61 2.63
C GLY A 29 -9.26 6.37 3.16
N GLY A 30 -8.66 5.18 3.09
CA GLY A 30 -9.14 3.95 3.71
C GLY A 30 -8.17 3.27 4.70
N ALA A 31 -6.90 3.70 4.80
CA ALA A 31 -5.91 3.15 5.75
C ALA A 31 -5.65 4.06 6.95
N ASP A 32 -6.72 4.69 7.44
CA ASP A 32 -6.71 5.49 8.66
C ASP A 32 -6.79 4.57 9.89
N LEU A 33 -5.63 4.25 10.47
CA LEU A 33 -5.53 3.41 11.67
C LEU A 33 -6.31 3.98 12.87
N SER A 34 -6.53 5.31 12.94
CA SER A 34 -7.31 5.88 14.06
C SER A 34 -8.75 5.37 14.07
N ARG A 35 -9.33 5.12 12.89
CA ARG A 35 -10.66 4.50 12.74
C ARG A 35 -10.66 3.04 13.17
N LEU A 36 -9.60 2.28 12.87
CA LEU A 36 -9.47 0.89 13.30
C LEU A 36 -9.32 0.77 14.83
N VAL A 37 -8.53 1.66 15.45
CA VAL A 37 -8.40 1.73 16.91
C VAL A 37 -9.73 2.10 17.56
N ALA A 38 -10.41 3.13 17.05
CA ALA A 38 -11.71 3.54 17.57
C ALA A 38 -12.78 2.44 17.38
N LEU A 39 -12.75 1.73 16.26
CA LEU A 39 -13.61 0.58 15.99
C LEU A 39 -13.37 -0.57 16.97
N ALA A 40 -12.11 -0.94 17.19
CA ALA A 40 -11.75 -1.97 18.16
C ALA A 40 -12.17 -1.59 19.60
N GLN A 41 -12.07 -0.30 19.95
CA GLN A 41 -12.52 0.21 21.26
C GLN A 41 -14.04 0.12 21.41
N HIS A 42 -14.80 0.60 20.41
CA HIS A 42 -16.27 0.56 20.42
C HIS A 42 -16.83 -0.87 20.50
N LEU A 43 -16.22 -1.81 19.77
CA LEU A 43 -16.61 -3.22 19.79
C LEU A 43 -16.07 -3.98 21.02
N GLY A 44 -15.33 -3.32 21.93
CA GLY A 44 -14.77 -3.92 23.14
C GLY A 44 -13.56 -4.85 22.92
N VAL A 45 -13.09 -4.99 21.68
CA VAL A 45 -12.00 -5.92 21.29
C VAL A 45 -10.60 -5.31 21.35
N ALA A 46 -10.46 -4.01 21.63
CA ALA A 46 -9.14 -3.35 21.76
C ALA A 46 -8.27 -3.90 22.92
N GLY A 47 -8.87 -4.64 23.86
CA GLY A 47 -8.16 -5.36 24.92
C GLY A 47 -7.63 -6.74 24.52
N ASP A 48 -8.06 -7.27 23.36
CA ASP A 48 -7.58 -8.56 22.85
C ASP A 48 -6.09 -8.45 22.46
N PRO A 49 -5.19 -9.31 23.00
CA PRO A 49 -3.78 -9.31 22.65
C PRO A 49 -3.50 -9.46 21.14
N LEU A 50 -4.31 -10.22 20.40
CA LEU A 50 -4.14 -10.46 18.97
C LEU A 50 -4.53 -9.22 18.15
N ILE A 51 -5.72 -8.67 18.38
CA ILE A 51 -6.17 -7.42 17.72
C ILE A 51 -5.20 -6.27 18.03
N ARG A 52 -4.74 -6.15 19.28
CA ARG A 52 -3.74 -5.16 19.69
C ARG A 52 -2.41 -5.36 18.95
N GLN A 53 -1.97 -6.59 18.74
CA GLN A 53 -0.74 -6.91 18.01
C GLN A 53 -0.86 -6.60 16.50
N GLU A 54 -2.00 -6.87 15.87
CA GLU A 54 -2.26 -6.54 14.47
C GLU A 54 -2.38 -5.02 14.22
N ILE A 55 -3.00 -4.28 15.15
CA ILE A 55 -2.99 -2.81 15.16
C ILE A 55 -1.55 -2.29 15.24
N ALA A 56 -0.71 -2.88 16.09
CA ALA A 56 0.68 -2.49 16.24
C ALA A 56 1.52 -2.79 14.98
N ASP A 57 1.39 -3.97 14.36
CA ASP A 57 2.08 -4.29 13.10
C ASP A 57 1.64 -3.35 11.96
N THR A 58 0.33 -3.09 11.84
CA THR A 58 -0.21 -2.16 10.85
C THR A 58 0.36 -0.75 11.06
N TRP A 59 0.42 -0.26 12.31
CA TRP A 59 1.06 1.02 12.64
C TRP A 59 2.54 1.07 12.25
N ILE A 60 3.31 0.03 12.59
CA ILE A 60 4.74 -0.07 12.30
C ILE A 60 4.96 0.01 10.79
N ASN A 61 4.24 -0.79 10.00
CA ASN A 61 4.43 -0.85 8.55
C ASN A 61 3.95 0.44 7.84
N LEU A 62 2.91 1.11 8.33
CA LEU A 62 2.53 2.46 7.88
C LEU A 62 3.62 3.50 8.20
N ARG A 63 4.24 3.42 9.38
CA ARG A 63 5.33 4.32 9.79
C ARG A 63 6.59 4.09 8.94
N VAL A 64 6.95 2.83 8.67
CA VAL A 64 8.07 2.43 7.79
C VAL A 64 7.85 2.92 6.36
N ALA A 65 6.66 2.74 5.79
CA ALA A 65 6.32 3.23 4.45
C ALA A 65 6.57 4.73 4.31
N ARG A 66 6.09 5.52 5.26
CA ARG A 66 6.26 6.97 5.23
C ARG A 66 7.73 7.39 5.46
N TYR A 67 8.50 6.69 6.30
CA TYR A 67 9.96 6.93 6.42
C TYR A 67 10.74 6.57 5.14
N ASN A 68 10.31 5.53 4.40
CA ASN A 68 10.87 5.21 3.08
C ASN A 68 10.57 6.32 2.07
N ASN A 69 9.33 6.84 2.04
CA ASN A 69 8.94 7.95 1.19
C ASN A 69 9.66 9.26 1.54
N GLU A 70 9.80 9.60 2.83
CA GLU A 70 10.57 10.77 3.29
C GLU A 70 12.04 10.71 2.82
N ARG A 71 12.66 9.53 2.87
CA ARG A 71 14.03 9.27 2.40
C ARG A 71 14.15 9.40 0.88
N ALA A 72 13.19 8.86 0.14
CA ALA A 72 13.14 8.98 -1.32
C ALA A 72 13.01 10.46 -1.75
N LEU A 73 12.09 11.20 -1.12
CA LEU A 73 11.91 12.63 -1.37
C LEU A 73 13.15 13.44 -0.96
N ALA A 74 13.88 13.06 0.09
CA ALA A 74 15.13 13.71 0.47
C ALA A 74 16.22 13.56 -0.60
N LYS A 75 16.39 12.36 -1.18
CA LYS A 75 17.30 12.14 -2.32
C LYS A 75 16.95 13.01 -3.52
N ILE A 76 15.67 13.03 -3.91
CA ILE A 76 15.16 13.83 -5.04
C ILE A 76 15.43 15.33 -4.78
N ARG A 77 15.15 15.83 -3.57
CA ARG A 77 15.46 17.23 -3.19
C ARG A 77 16.96 17.55 -3.21
N SER A 78 17.85 16.58 -2.99
CA SER A 78 19.30 16.75 -3.15
C SER A 78 19.80 16.65 -4.60
N GLY A 79 18.90 16.59 -5.59
CA GLY A 79 19.25 16.50 -7.01
C GLY A 79 19.71 15.11 -7.45
N GLN A 80 19.59 14.08 -6.60
CA GLN A 80 19.89 12.71 -7.00
C GLN A 80 18.74 12.16 -7.87
N PRO A 81 19.05 11.37 -8.92
CA PRO A 81 18.01 10.78 -9.76
C PRO A 81 17.13 9.81 -8.95
N PRO A 82 15.81 9.75 -9.21
CA PRO A 82 14.93 8.78 -8.56
C PRO A 82 15.32 7.35 -8.96
N GLY A 83 15.53 6.50 -7.97
CA GLY A 83 15.96 5.12 -8.15
C GLY A 83 14.82 4.10 -7.92
N PRO A 84 15.12 2.93 -7.33
CA PRO A 84 14.12 1.87 -7.11
C PRO A 84 13.06 2.24 -6.06
N GLU A 85 13.20 3.36 -5.35
CA GLU A 85 12.34 3.77 -4.24
C GLU A 85 10.85 3.82 -4.61
N LEU A 86 10.50 4.18 -5.85
CA LEU A 86 9.11 4.17 -6.33
C LEU A 86 8.50 2.76 -6.39
N SER A 87 9.30 1.74 -6.72
CA SER A 87 8.83 0.34 -6.74
C SER A 87 8.66 -0.19 -5.31
N ILE A 88 9.57 0.20 -4.40
CA ILE A 88 9.44 -0.08 -2.96
C ILE A 88 8.19 0.60 -2.38
N ALA A 89 7.95 1.87 -2.73
CA ALA A 89 6.78 2.62 -2.27
C ALA A 89 5.47 1.97 -2.73
N LYS A 90 5.38 1.53 -4.00
CA LYS A 90 4.18 0.83 -4.52
C LYS A 90 3.95 -0.50 -3.80
N LEU A 91 4.97 -1.33 -3.63
CA LEU A 91 4.86 -2.60 -2.90
C LEU A 91 4.49 -2.40 -1.43
N THR A 92 5.06 -1.40 -0.77
CA THR A 92 4.75 -1.12 0.64
C THR A 92 3.32 -0.57 0.79
N LEU A 93 2.83 0.20 -0.19
CA LEU A 93 1.44 0.66 -0.25
C LEU A 93 0.47 -0.51 -0.38
N THR A 94 0.64 -1.39 -1.38
CA THR A 94 -0.30 -2.49 -1.62
C THR A 94 -0.38 -3.45 -0.44
N GLU A 95 0.77 -3.73 0.18
CA GLU A 95 0.90 -4.57 1.36
C GLU A 95 0.30 -3.92 2.63
N ASN A 96 0.38 -2.59 2.77
CA ASN A 96 -0.31 -1.87 3.86
C ASN A 96 -1.83 -1.75 3.66
N LEU A 97 -2.29 -1.61 2.41
CA LEU A 97 -3.73 -1.68 2.08
C LEU A 97 -4.29 -3.05 2.46
N ARG A 98 -3.56 -4.13 2.14
CA ARG A 98 -3.89 -5.51 2.53
C ARG A 98 -4.00 -5.67 4.05
N ARG A 99 -2.94 -5.32 4.81
CA ARG A 99 -2.95 -5.38 6.29
C ARG A 99 -4.15 -4.65 6.90
N THR A 100 -4.40 -3.43 6.43
CA THR A 100 -5.54 -2.60 6.90
C THR A 100 -6.87 -3.29 6.63
N ALA A 101 -7.05 -3.88 5.45
CA ALA A 101 -8.29 -4.53 5.05
C ALA A 101 -8.55 -5.81 5.84
N GLU A 102 -7.50 -6.60 6.09
CA GLU A 102 -7.55 -7.81 6.90
C GLU A 102 -7.86 -7.48 8.37
N LEU A 103 -7.21 -6.46 8.94
CA LEU A 103 -7.48 -5.98 10.30
C LEU A 103 -8.92 -5.44 10.44
N ALA A 104 -9.42 -4.71 9.44
CA ALA A 104 -10.83 -4.29 9.41
C ALA A 104 -11.79 -5.49 9.39
N ALA A 105 -11.50 -6.51 8.57
CA ALA A 105 -12.28 -7.73 8.47
C ALA A 105 -12.25 -8.55 9.77
N HIS A 106 -11.09 -8.61 10.44
CA HIS A 106 -10.94 -9.31 11.72
C HIS A 106 -11.73 -8.62 12.85
N ILE A 107 -11.59 -7.29 12.99
CA ILE A 107 -12.31 -6.52 14.02
C ILE A 107 -13.83 -6.58 13.83
N LEU A 108 -14.33 -6.51 12.60
CA LEU A 108 -15.77 -6.53 12.31
C LEU A 108 -16.36 -7.96 12.32
N GLY A 109 -15.56 -8.95 11.94
CA GLY A 109 -16.05 -10.29 11.64
C GLY A 109 -17.17 -10.27 10.59
N PRO A 110 -18.27 -11.01 10.77
CA PRO A 110 -19.40 -11.03 9.84
C PRO A 110 -20.01 -9.65 9.53
N ARG A 111 -19.83 -8.64 10.40
CA ARG A 111 -20.36 -7.28 10.19
C ARG A 111 -19.74 -6.53 9.01
N ILE A 112 -18.61 -6.98 8.45
CA ILE A 112 -18.04 -6.37 7.24
C ILE A 112 -18.85 -6.66 5.96
N THR A 113 -19.81 -7.60 6.01
CA THR A 113 -20.57 -8.02 4.83
C THR A 113 -21.57 -6.98 4.30
N ALA A 114 -22.05 -6.08 5.16
CA ALA A 114 -23.02 -5.05 4.80
C ALA A 114 -22.74 -3.76 5.58
N ASP A 115 -23.03 -2.60 4.98
CA ASP A 115 -23.13 -1.35 5.72
C ASP A 115 -24.54 -1.27 6.32
N SER A 116 -24.64 -1.45 7.64
CA SER A 116 -25.89 -1.36 8.39
C SER A 116 -26.23 0.07 8.84
N GLY A 117 -25.34 1.04 8.60
CA GLY A 117 -25.43 2.38 9.20
C GLY A 117 -25.08 2.41 10.69
N GLU A 118 -24.60 1.30 11.27
CA GLU A 118 -24.08 1.29 12.64
C GLU A 118 -22.78 2.12 12.72
N TRP A 119 -22.50 2.66 13.91
CA TRP A 119 -21.22 3.34 14.10
C TRP A 119 -20.07 2.36 13.88
N GLY A 120 -19.11 2.73 13.04
CA GLY A 120 -17.96 1.89 12.72
C GLY A 120 -18.11 1.03 11.44
N THR A 121 -19.32 0.88 10.88
CA THR A 121 -19.50 0.32 9.52
C THR A 121 -19.17 1.35 8.44
N PHE A 122 -17.97 1.96 8.54
CA PHE A 122 -17.40 2.72 7.44
C PHE A 122 -17.29 1.85 6.17
N ALA A 123 -16.85 2.44 5.05
CA ALA A 123 -16.70 1.76 3.76
C ALA A 123 -15.60 0.66 3.71
N TRP A 124 -15.35 -0.06 4.80
CA TRP A 124 -14.44 -1.19 4.94
C TRP A 124 -14.73 -2.34 3.98
N SER A 125 -16.00 -2.62 3.69
CA SER A 125 -16.42 -3.61 2.69
C SER A 125 -15.89 -3.23 1.29
N LYS A 126 -16.14 -1.98 0.87
CA LYS A 126 -15.61 -1.40 -0.37
C LYS A 126 -14.08 -1.32 -0.38
N PHE A 127 -13.46 -1.04 0.78
CA PHE A 127 -12.00 -0.98 0.91
C PHE A 127 -11.36 -2.36 0.76
N LEU A 128 -11.89 -3.39 1.43
CA LEU A 128 -11.48 -4.78 1.34
C LEU A 128 -11.60 -5.31 -0.09
N LEU A 129 -12.72 -5.04 -0.77
CA LEU A 129 -12.93 -5.44 -2.16
C LEU A 129 -12.07 -4.63 -3.16
N GLY A 130 -11.72 -3.38 -2.82
CA GLY A 130 -10.90 -2.52 -3.67
C GLY A 130 -9.38 -2.74 -3.54
N ALA A 131 -8.89 -3.15 -2.35
CA ALA A 131 -7.47 -3.30 -2.07
C ALA A 131 -6.72 -4.26 -3.04
N PRO A 132 -7.28 -5.41 -3.47
CA PRO A 132 -6.65 -6.28 -4.47
C PRO A 132 -6.39 -5.59 -5.81
N GLY A 133 -7.26 -4.67 -6.25
CA GLY A 133 -7.10 -3.95 -7.52
C GLY A 133 -5.80 -3.13 -7.58
N MET A 134 -5.37 -2.57 -6.44
CA MET A 134 -4.11 -1.83 -6.34
C MET A 134 -2.87 -2.71 -6.52
N ARG A 135 -2.98 -4.03 -6.35
CA ARG A 135 -1.88 -4.97 -6.64
C ARG A 135 -1.60 -5.08 -8.14
N VAL A 136 -2.59 -4.82 -8.99
CA VAL A 136 -2.46 -4.85 -10.47
C VAL A 136 -2.22 -3.45 -11.05
N ALA A 137 -2.93 -2.43 -10.56
CA ALA A 137 -2.85 -1.06 -11.07
C ALA A 137 -1.45 -0.42 -10.93
N GLY A 138 -1.04 0.39 -11.90
CA GLY A 138 0.27 1.06 -11.94
C GLY A 138 1.48 0.14 -12.23
N GLY A 139 1.22 -1.13 -12.52
CA GLY A 139 2.19 -2.21 -12.68
C GLY A 139 2.09 -3.20 -11.53
N THR A 140 2.09 -4.51 -11.84
CA THR A 140 1.79 -5.54 -10.84
C THR A 140 2.87 -5.62 -9.75
N ASP A 141 2.54 -6.21 -8.60
CA ASP A 141 3.52 -6.42 -7.52
C ASP A 141 4.68 -7.33 -7.98
N GLU A 142 4.41 -8.27 -8.87
CA GLU A 142 5.38 -9.18 -9.48
C GLU A 142 6.34 -8.39 -10.39
N VAL A 143 5.81 -7.52 -11.26
CA VAL A 143 6.64 -6.61 -12.07
C VAL A 143 7.48 -5.68 -11.20
N MET A 144 6.96 -5.18 -10.07
CA MET A 144 7.78 -4.38 -9.14
C MET A 144 8.88 -5.22 -8.49
N ARG A 145 8.61 -6.49 -8.13
CA ARG A 145 9.63 -7.41 -7.58
C ARG A 145 10.72 -7.71 -8.60
N ASN A 146 10.37 -7.91 -9.87
CA ASN A 146 11.35 -8.13 -10.95
C ASN A 146 12.22 -6.88 -11.17
N ILE A 147 11.62 -5.67 -11.18
CA ILE A 147 12.38 -4.40 -11.23
C ILE A 147 13.38 -4.29 -10.06
N LEU A 148 12.99 -4.71 -8.84
CA LEU A 148 13.90 -4.71 -7.69
C LEU A 148 14.98 -5.79 -7.80
N GLY A 149 14.64 -6.99 -8.26
CA GLY A 149 15.58 -8.07 -8.54
C GLY A 149 16.67 -7.63 -9.52
N GLU A 150 16.28 -7.13 -10.68
CA GLU A 150 17.20 -6.67 -11.74
C GLU A 150 18.02 -5.44 -11.30
N ARG A 151 17.36 -4.39 -10.77
CA ARG A 151 18.02 -3.08 -10.57
C ARG A 151 18.66 -2.87 -9.19
N VAL A 152 18.31 -3.67 -8.19
CA VAL A 152 18.83 -3.53 -6.82
C VAL A 152 19.68 -4.73 -6.43
N LEU A 153 19.24 -5.93 -6.78
CA LEU A 153 19.94 -7.17 -6.44
C LEU A 153 20.85 -7.69 -7.57
N GLY A 154 20.79 -7.10 -8.77
CA GLY A 154 21.60 -7.50 -9.92
C GLY A 154 21.25 -8.89 -10.47
N LEU A 155 20.02 -9.37 -10.21
CA LEU A 155 19.57 -10.67 -10.69
C LEU A 155 19.40 -10.66 -12.22
N PRO A 156 19.64 -11.79 -12.90
CA PRO A 156 19.34 -11.90 -14.32
C PRO A 156 17.84 -11.70 -14.57
N LYS A 157 17.53 -11.06 -15.70
CA LYS A 157 16.15 -10.90 -16.17
C LYS A 157 15.53 -12.27 -16.49
N GLU A 158 14.22 -12.40 -16.29
CA GLU A 158 13.49 -13.60 -16.67
C GLU A 158 13.75 -13.98 -18.15
N PRO A 159 14.03 -15.25 -18.45
CA PRO A 159 14.20 -15.70 -19.82
C PRO A 159 12.88 -15.54 -20.60
N PRO A 160 12.93 -15.22 -21.90
CA PRO A 160 11.74 -15.22 -22.74
C PRO A 160 11.12 -16.63 -22.79
N GLU A 161 9.80 -16.72 -22.88
CA GLU A 161 9.14 -18.01 -23.08
C GLU A 161 9.65 -18.71 -24.35
N PRO A 162 9.81 -20.06 -24.32
CA PRO A 162 10.06 -20.83 -25.54
C PRO A 162 8.89 -20.65 -26.52
N GLN A 163 9.22 -20.40 -27.79
CA GLN A 163 8.26 -20.37 -28.90
C GLN A 163 7.92 -21.79 -29.39
#